data_AF-A0AAW2R6L2-F1
#
_entry.id   AF-A0AAW2R6L2-F1
#
_cell.length_a   1.000
_cell.length_b   1.000
_cell.length_c   1.000
_cell.angle_alpha   90.00
_cell.angle_beta   90.00
_cell.angle_gamma   90.00
#
_symmetry.space_group_name_H-M   'P 1'
#
loop_
_entity.id
_entity.type
_entity.pdbx_description
1 polymer ?
#
loop_
_entity_poly.entity_id
_entity_poly.type
_entity_poly.pdbx_seq_one_letter_code
_entity_poly.pdbx_strand_id
1 'polypeptide(L)'
;MLSPSTTYGAYLIIQLLDRAFGLDTVLSEVSIEVGSYRMQRPIYLKRDHCRREGREVLRRGEEEEVVRARGDGWLEVELGEFYNNGSEKEVKMWFRETKGVHLKGGLLVQGIELRPKE
;
A
#
# COMPACT_ATOMS: atom_id res chain seq x y z
N MET A 1 -21.77 0.22 5.48
CA MET A 1 -21.32 1.60 5.19
C MET A 1 -20.26 1.97 6.22
N LEU A 2 -19.29 2.81 5.86
CA LEU A 2 -18.27 3.31 6.79
C LEU A 2 -18.91 4.29 7.78
N SER A 3 -18.45 4.29 9.04
CA SER A 3 -18.89 5.25 10.06
C SER A 3 -18.56 6.68 9.62
N PRO A 4 -19.51 7.63 9.74
CA PRO A 4 -19.27 9.03 9.43
C PRO A 4 -18.33 9.68 10.45
N SER A 5 -17.86 10.88 10.14
CA SER A 5 -16.95 11.67 10.96
C SER A 5 -15.67 10.95 11.37
N THR A 6 -15.18 10.06 10.49
CA THR A 6 -14.02 9.20 10.76
C THR A 6 -13.03 9.31 9.61
N THR A 7 -11.75 9.49 9.93
CA THR A 7 -10.67 9.35 8.95
C THR A 7 -10.35 7.88 8.79
N TYR A 8 -10.33 7.39 7.55
CA TYR A 8 -9.94 6.03 7.23
C TYR A 8 -8.58 6.02 6.54
N GLY A 9 -7.69 5.16 7.01
CA GLY A 9 -6.56 4.69 6.22
C GLY A 9 -7.00 3.56 5.29
N ALA A 10 -6.51 3.59 4.06
CA ALA A 10 -6.72 2.54 3.06
C ALA A 10 -5.42 1.76 2.86
N TYR A 11 -5.52 0.44 2.98
CA TYR A 11 -4.37 -0.46 2.95
C TYR A 11 -4.61 -1.58 1.94
N LEU A 12 -3.70 -1.75 0.99
CA LEU A 12 -3.69 -2.89 0.07
C LEU A 12 -2.89 -4.03 0.70
N ILE A 13 -3.51 -5.21 0.81
CA ILE A 13 -2.87 -6.39 1.39
C ILE A 13 -2.40 -7.31 0.26
N ILE A 14 -1.09 -7.49 0.18
CA ILE A 14 -0.43 -8.22 -0.90
C ILE A 14 0.61 -9.20 -0.38
N GLN A 15 0.95 -10.18 -1.20
CA GLN A 15 2.08 -11.06 -0.97
C GLN A 15 2.90 -11.19 -2.26
N LEU A 16 4.22 -11.21 -2.11
CA LEU A 16 5.13 -11.50 -3.21
C LEU A 16 5.54 -12.96 -3.11
N LEU A 17 5.23 -13.76 -4.14
CA LEU A 17 5.67 -15.16 -4.20
C LEU A 17 7.20 -15.24 -4.30
N ASP A 18 7.78 -16.36 -3.84
CA ASP A 18 9.22 -16.59 -3.96
C ASP A 18 9.74 -16.44 -5.40
N ARG A 19 8.93 -16.86 -6.38
CA ARG A 19 9.22 -16.74 -7.81
C ARG A 19 8.77 -15.41 -8.45
N ALA A 20 8.42 -14.40 -7.65
CA ALA A 20 8.04 -13.09 -8.17
C ALA A 20 9.17 -12.48 -9.00
N PHE A 21 8.84 -11.63 -9.97
CA PHE A 21 9.85 -10.94 -10.76
C PHE A 21 9.28 -9.61 -11.25
N GLY A 22 10.16 -8.62 -11.40
CA GLY A 22 9.77 -7.35 -12.00
C GLY A 22 8.80 -6.53 -11.15
N LEU A 23 8.77 -6.69 -9.83
CA LEU A 23 7.92 -5.89 -8.94
C LEU A 23 8.75 -4.94 -8.06
N ASP A 24 10.06 -5.17 -8.01
CA ASP A 24 11.07 -4.45 -7.23
C ASP A 24 12.05 -3.63 -8.10
N THR A 25 11.85 -3.63 -9.43
CA THR A 25 12.77 -2.95 -10.36
C THR A 25 12.54 -1.44 -10.41
N VAL A 26 11.29 -1.00 -10.31
CA VAL A 26 10.87 0.39 -10.52
C VAL A 26 9.92 0.80 -9.41
N LEU A 27 9.95 2.09 -9.05
CA LEU A 27 9.02 2.66 -8.08
C LEU A 27 7.57 2.46 -8.55
N SER A 28 6.79 1.85 -7.67
CA SER A 28 5.34 1.86 -7.78
C SER A 28 4.79 3.18 -7.25
N GLU A 29 3.56 3.48 -7.59
CA GLU A 29 2.84 4.67 -7.18
C GLU A 29 1.56 4.24 -6.48
N VAL A 30 1.34 4.82 -5.30
CA VAL A 30 0.05 4.78 -4.62
C VAL A 30 -0.65 6.11 -4.73
N SER A 31 -1.97 6.09 -4.86
CA SER A 31 -2.76 7.31 -4.80
C SER A 31 -4.17 7.07 -4.30
N ILE A 32 -4.74 8.09 -3.66
CA ILE A 32 -6.15 8.15 -3.26
C ILE A 32 -6.77 9.46 -3.76
N GLU A 33 -7.99 9.39 -4.27
CA GLU A 33 -8.76 10.54 -4.77
C GLU A 33 -10.18 10.52 -4.20
N VAL A 34 -10.61 11.65 -3.64
CA VAL A 34 -11.95 11.87 -3.06
C VAL A 34 -12.45 13.25 -3.44
N GLY A 35 -13.35 13.32 -4.43
CA GLY A 35 -13.79 14.60 -5.00
C GLY A 35 -12.62 15.38 -5.61
N SER A 36 -12.32 16.58 -5.10
CA SER A 36 -11.18 17.38 -5.53
C SER A 36 -9.87 17.06 -4.83
N TYR A 37 -9.92 16.28 -3.73
CA TYR A 37 -8.72 15.87 -3.01
C TYR A 37 -8.02 14.72 -3.73
N ARG A 38 -6.71 14.84 -3.94
CA ARG A 38 -5.87 13.79 -4.50
C ARG A 38 -4.51 13.76 -3.79
N MET A 39 -4.15 12.58 -3.29
CA MET A 39 -2.82 12.29 -2.75
C MET A 39 -2.16 11.23 -3.62
N GLN A 40 -0.86 11.39 -3.87
CA GLN A 40 -0.07 10.51 -4.71
C GLN A 40 1.36 10.43 -4.16
N ARG A 41 1.89 9.22 -4.01
CA ARG A 41 3.21 8.97 -3.44
C ARG A 41 3.90 7.82 -4.17
N PRO A 42 5.18 7.98 -4.58
CA PRO A 42 5.98 6.86 -5.05
C PRO A 42 6.36 5.96 -3.88
N ILE A 43 6.40 4.66 -4.10
CA ILE A 43 6.80 3.64 -3.12
C ILE A 43 7.69 2.61 -3.78
N TYR A 44 8.57 2.01 -2.99
CA TYR A 44 9.47 0.95 -3.47
C TYR A 44 9.09 -0.37 -2.81
N LEU A 45 8.69 -1.35 -3.61
CA LEU A 45 8.45 -2.70 -3.12
C LEU A 45 9.77 -3.47 -3.08
N LYS A 46 10.33 -3.70 -1.89
CA LYS A 46 11.46 -4.63 -1.71
C LYS A 46 10.98 -6.04 -1.41
N ARG A 47 11.62 -7.02 -2.05
CA ARG A 47 11.47 -8.45 -1.70
C ARG A 47 11.85 -8.74 -0.25
N ASP A 48 12.80 -7.99 0.30
CA ASP A 48 13.26 -8.15 1.67
C ASP A 48 12.20 -7.80 2.73
N HIS A 49 11.14 -7.06 2.35
CA HIS A 49 10.00 -6.83 3.25
C HIS A 49 9.29 -8.13 3.63
N CYS A 50 9.41 -9.21 2.84
CA CYS A 50 8.79 -10.51 3.13
C CYS A 50 9.63 -11.43 4.04
N ARG A 51 10.91 -11.12 4.32
CA ARG A 51 11.86 -12.07 4.94
C ARG A 51 12.22 -11.80 6.40
N ARG A 52 11.75 -10.72 7.02
CA ARG A 52 12.34 -10.21 8.26
C ARG A 52 11.79 -10.87 9.54
N GLU A 53 12.08 -12.15 9.71
CA GLU A 53 12.25 -12.73 11.05
C GLU A 53 13.71 -12.51 11.49
N GLY A 54 13.96 -11.42 12.23
CA GLY A 54 15.20 -11.21 12.97
C GLY A 54 16.32 -10.42 12.27
N ARG A 55 16.93 -9.52 13.05
CA ARG A 55 18.16 -8.72 12.83
C ARG A 55 18.03 -7.34 12.16
N GLU A 56 18.06 -6.39 13.10
CA GLU A 56 18.91 -5.18 13.20
C GLU A 56 18.68 -3.95 12.29
N VAL A 57 18.34 -2.87 13.01
CA VAL A 57 19.05 -1.58 13.13
C VAL A 57 18.90 -0.58 11.96
N LEU A 58 18.07 0.42 12.26
CA LEU A 58 18.16 1.83 11.86
C LEU A 58 18.14 2.16 10.36
N ARG A 59 16.94 2.17 9.77
CA ARG A 59 16.51 3.24 8.83
C ARG A 59 14.99 3.45 8.96
N ARG A 60 14.56 4.12 10.02
CA ARG A 60 13.17 4.60 10.16
C ARG A 60 12.97 5.75 9.16
N GLY A 61 12.81 5.40 7.88
CA GLY A 61 12.46 6.32 6.80
C GLY A 61 10.97 6.21 6.52
N GLU A 62 10.40 7.25 5.91
CA GLU A 62 8.97 7.32 5.52
C GLU A 62 8.52 6.08 4.72
N GLU A 63 9.42 5.45 3.96
CA GLU A 63 9.16 4.23 3.17
C GLU A 63 8.73 3.01 4.01
N GLU A 64 9.31 2.82 5.20
CA GLU A 64 8.98 1.69 6.10
C GLU A 64 7.60 1.88 6.75
N GLU A 65 7.08 3.11 6.74
CA GLU A 65 5.73 3.45 7.17
C GLU A 65 4.68 3.12 6.11
N VAL A 66 5.05 3.18 4.82
CA VAL A 66 4.11 2.91 3.72
C VAL A 66 3.96 1.43 3.40
N VAL A 67 5.06 0.67 3.49
CA VAL A 67 5.07 -0.76 3.20
C VAL A 67 5.53 -1.52 4.43
N ARG A 68 4.63 -2.32 5.01
CA ARG A 68 4.86 -2.99 6.28
C ARG A 68 4.59 -4.48 6.20
N ALA A 69 5.47 -5.30 6.78
CA ALA A 69 5.21 -6.72 6.96
C ALA A 69 4.21 -6.95 8.11
N ARG A 70 3.25 -7.86 7.92
CA ARG A 70 2.26 -8.23 8.94
C ARG A 70 2.69 -9.39 9.84
N GLY A 71 3.82 -10.05 9.53
CA GLY A 71 4.34 -11.20 10.27
C GLY A 71 3.67 -12.54 9.94
N ASP A 72 2.62 -12.53 9.12
CA ASP A 72 1.88 -13.70 8.63
C ASP A 72 2.23 -14.04 7.16
N GLY A 73 3.30 -13.45 6.64
CA GLY A 73 3.71 -13.56 5.23
C GLY A 73 3.06 -12.55 4.29
N TRP A 74 2.10 -11.74 4.77
CA TRP A 74 1.50 -10.64 4.00
C TRP A 74 2.22 -9.32 4.22
N LEU A 75 2.19 -8.48 3.20
CA LEU A 75 2.58 -7.09 3.23
C LEU A 75 1.33 -6.21 3.21
N GLU A 76 1.43 -5.11 3.93
CA GLU A 76 0.46 -4.04 3.97
C GLU A 76 1.06 -2.82 3.27
N VAL A 77 0.34 -2.27 2.28
CA VAL A 77 0.74 -1.07 1.57
C VAL A 77 -0.29 0.03 1.83
N GLU A 78 0.10 1.11 2.50
CA GLU A 78 -0.76 2.27 2.72
C GLU A 78 -0.96 3.05 1.41
N LEU A 79 -2.19 3.02 0.91
CA LEU A 79 -2.61 3.74 -0.31
C LEU A 79 -2.86 5.23 -0.05
N GLY A 80 -3.12 5.58 1.21
CA GLY A 80 -3.43 6.93 1.67
C GLY A 80 -4.56 6.92 2.70
N GLU A 81 -5.06 8.10 3.02
CA GLU A 81 -6.17 8.29 3.95
C GLU A 81 -7.21 9.26 3.39
N PHE A 82 -8.44 9.14 3.87
CA PHE A 82 -9.53 10.03 3.53
C PHE A 82 -10.50 10.20 4.70
N TYR A 83 -11.12 11.38 4.78
CA TYR A 83 -12.14 11.67 5.78
C TYR A 83 -13.54 11.33 5.25
N ASN A 84 -14.26 10.46 5.97
CA ASN A 84 -15.66 10.19 5.70
C ASN A 84 -16.54 11.19 6.45
N ASN A 85 -17.08 12.18 5.75
CA ASN A 85 -18.00 13.18 6.32
C ASN A 85 -19.48 12.74 6.28
N GLY A 86 -19.78 11.47 5.99
CA GLY A 86 -21.14 10.95 5.87
C GLY A 86 -21.85 11.26 4.55
N SER A 87 -21.17 11.89 3.59
CA SER A 87 -21.69 12.04 2.23
C SER A 87 -21.37 10.84 1.35
N GLU A 88 -22.25 10.52 0.40
CA GLU A 88 -22.01 9.50 -0.62
C GLU A 88 -20.99 10.02 -1.64
N LYS A 89 -19.71 9.78 -1.37
CA LYS A 89 -18.59 10.10 -2.26
C LYS A 89 -17.88 8.85 -2.70
N GLU A 90 -17.49 8.82 -3.97
CA GLU A 90 -16.59 7.81 -4.49
C GLU A 90 -15.17 8.06 -3.98
N VAL A 91 -14.52 6.99 -3.52
CA VAL A 91 -13.11 6.99 -3.14
C VAL A 91 -12.38 6.12 -4.13
N LYS A 92 -11.49 6.73 -4.92
CA LYS A 92 -10.68 6.00 -5.90
C LYS A 92 -9.29 5.76 -5.33
N MET A 93 -8.81 4.54 -5.46
CA MET A 93 -7.53 4.12 -4.92
C MET A 93 -6.73 3.41 -6.01
N TRP A 94 -5.43 3.67 -6.08
CA TRP A 94 -4.55 3.04 -7.04
C TRP A 94 -3.26 2.55 -6.40
N PHE A 95 -2.79 1.41 -6.89
CA PHE A 95 -1.45 0.90 -6.73
C PHE A 95 -0.98 0.47 -8.12
N ARG A 96 0.00 1.18 -8.70
CA ARG A 96 0.43 0.95 -10.08
C ARG A 96 1.88 1.35 -10.28
N GLU A 97 2.57 0.65 -11.15
CA GLU A 97 3.86 1.10 -11.66
C GLU A 97 3.67 1.67 -13.06
N THR A 98 4.07 2.92 -13.29
CA THR A 98 3.79 3.66 -14.53
C THR A 98 5.00 3.83 -15.45
N LYS A 99 6.20 3.43 -14.99
CA LYS A 99 7.46 3.78 -15.66
C LYS A 99 8.25 2.59 -16.20
N GLY A 100 8.03 1.37 -15.70
CA GLY A 100 8.75 0.19 -16.17
C GLY A 100 8.06 -0.50 -17.34
N VAL A 101 8.86 -1.12 -18.20
CA VAL A 101 8.43 -1.87 -19.39
C VAL A 101 8.72 -3.38 -19.28
N HIS A 102 9.05 -3.85 -18.08
CA HIS A 102 9.46 -5.22 -17.84
C HIS A 102 8.26 -6.12 -17.51
N LEU A 103 8.38 -7.42 -17.83
CA LEU A 103 7.41 -8.43 -17.42
C LEU A 103 7.37 -8.53 -15.90
N LYS A 104 6.17 -8.76 -15.36
CA LYS A 104 5.93 -8.83 -13.91
C LYS A 104 5.10 -10.04 -13.58
N GLY A 105 5.38 -10.65 -12.44
CA GLY A 105 4.64 -11.80 -11.98
C GLY A 105 4.84 -12.08 -10.51
N GLY A 106 3.92 -12.86 -9.93
CA GLY A 106 4.00 -13.32 -8.54
C GLY A 106 3.47 -12.34 -7.49
N LEU A 107 2.62 -11.38 -7.88
CA LEU A 107 1.84 -10.56 -6.93
C LEU A 107 0.53 -11.28 -6.59
N LEU A 108 0.34 -11.63 -5.31
CA LEU A 108 -0.97 -12.03 -4.78
C LEU A 108 -1.62 -10.83 -4.12
N VAL A 109 -2.92 -10.68 -4.33
CA VAL A 109 -3.74 -9.63 -3.72
C VAL A 109 -4.79 -10.32 -2.86
N GLN A 110 -4.78 -10.04 -1.55
CA GLN A 110 -5.84 -10.49 -0.65
C GLN A 110 -7.05 -9.56 -0.71
N GLY A 111 -6.81 -8.24 -0.74
CA GLY A 111 -7.86 -7.25 -0.79
C GLY A 111 -7.42 -5.88 -0.28
N ILE A 112 -8.41 -5.04 -0.01
CA ILE A 112 -8.25 -3.70 0.55
C ILE A 112 -8.88 -3.68 1.94
N GLU A 113 -8.16 -3.18 2.92
CA GLU A 113 -8.64 -2.94 4.27
C GLU A 113 -8.81 -1.44 4.51
N LEU A 114 -9.98 -1.04 5.01
CA LEU A 114 -10.27 0.32 5.45
C LEU A 114 -10.35 0.33 6.97
N ARG A 115 -9.47 1.09 7.62
CA ARG A 115 -9.37 1.13 9.09
C ARG A 115 -9.48 2.57 9.58
N PRO A 116 -10.31 2.85 10.61
CA PRO A 116 -10.29 4.14 11.28
C PRO A 116 -8.87 4.49 11.72
N LYS A 117 -8.46 5.73 11.46
CA LYS A 117 -7.29 6.36 12.09
C LYS A 117 -7.77 7.18 13.28
N GLU A 118 -6.99 7.16 14.35
CA GLU A 118 -7.20 8.01 15.54
C GLU A 118 -7.04 9.50 15.21
#